data_AF-A0A336LF75-F1
#
_entry.id   AF-A0A336LF75-F1
#
_cell.length_a   1.000
_cell.length_b   1.000
_cell.length_c   1.000
_cell.angle_alpha   90.00
_cell.angle_beta   90.00
_cell.angle_gamma   90.00
#
_symmetry.space_group_name_H-M   'P 1'
#
loop_
_entity.id
_entity.type
_entity.pdbx_description
1 polymer ?
#
loop_
_entity_poly.entity_id
_entity_poly.type
_entity_poly.pdbx_seq_one_letter_code
_entity_poly.pdbx_strand_id
1 'polypeptide(L)' 'MFITRVVNLKWYFRKIKRIEAEKKLLLPENEHGAFLIRDSESRHNDYSLSVRDGDTVKHYRIRQLDEGGFFIARRTTFR' A
#
# COMPACT_ATOMS: atom_id res chain seq x y z
N MET A 1 -26.86 -17.68 5.16
CA MET A 1 -26.45 -16.93 3.95
C MET A 1 -25.27 -16.05 4.33
N PHE A 2 -24.03 -16.57 4.25
CA PHE A 2 -22.85 -15.78 4.55
C PHE A 2 -22.45 -15.02 3.29
N ILE A 3 -22.79 -13.73 3.23
CA ILE A 3 -22.20 -12.86 2.23
C ILE A 3 -20.74 -12.69 2.64
N THR A 4 -19.83 -13.45 2.03
CA THR A 4 -18.42 -13.10 2.00
C THR A 4 -18.33 -11.75 1.31
N ARG A 5 -18.25 -10.70 2.12
CA ARG A 5 -18.05 -9.33 1.69
C ARG A 5 -16.68 -9.26 1.00
N VAL A 6 -16.64 -9.62 -0.28
CA VAL A 6 -15.50 -9.33 -1.15
C VAL A 6 -15.53 -7.84 -1.37
N VAL A 7 -14.97 -7.07 -0.43
CA VAL A 7 -14.63 -5.68 -0.69
C VAL A 7 -13.50 -5.74 -1.72
N ASN A 8 -13.84 -5.61 -3.00
CA ASN A 8 -12.85 -5.47 -4.06
C ASN A 8 -12.27 -4.06 -3.95
N LEU A 9 -11.27 -3.93 -3.07
CA LEU A 9 -10.53 -2.70 -2.86
C LEU A 9 -9.62 -2.51 -4.09
N LYS A 10 -10.04 -1.66 -5.03
CA LYS A 10 -9.32 -1.35 -6.28
C LYS A 10 -7.85 -0.92 -6.07
N TRP A 11 -7.51 -0.47 -4.86
CA TRP A 11 -6.19 0.01 -4.46
C TRP A 11 -5.36 -1.02 -3.68
N TYR A 12 -5.90 -2.20 -3.35
CA TYR A 12 -5.16 -3.25 -2.64
C TYR A 12 -4.77 -4.39 -3.57
N PHE A 13 -3.48 -4.45 -3.89
CA PHE A 13 -2.92 -5.35 -4.90
C PHE A 13 -2.29 -6.61 -4.29
N ARG A 14 -2.41 -6.84 -2.97
CA ARG A 14 -1.93 -8.06 -2.29
C ARG A 14 -0.46 -8.34 -2.62
N LYS A 15 -0.14 -9.53 -3.14
CA LYS A 15 1.21 -10.09 -3.32
C LYS A 15 1.96 -9.58 -4.56
N ILE A 16 1.80 -8.32 -4.96
CA ILE A 16 2.66 -7.74 -6.00
C ILE A 16 4.00 -7.30 -5.42
N LYS A 17 5.07 -7.45 -6.21
CA LYS A 17 6.42 -7.03 -5.82
C LYS A 17 6.58 -5.52 -5.92
N ARG A 18 7.60 -4.97 -5.25
CA ARG A 18 7.98 -3.55 -5.36
C ARG A 18 8.08 -3.08 -6.81
N ILE A 19 8.81 -3.82 -7.63
CA ILE A 19 9.07 -3.47 -9.04
C ILE A 19 7.78 -3.48 -9.85
N GLU A 20 6.84 -4.38 -9.56
CA GLU A 20 5.53 -4.41 -10.24
C GLU A 20 4.67 -3.22 -9.85
N ALA A 21 4.73 -2.81 -8.59
CA ALA A 21 4.05 -1.59 -8.12
C ALA A 21 4.62 -0.34 -8.80
N GLU A 22 5.95 -0.24 -8.91
CA GLU A 22 6.62 0.86 -9.61
C GLU A 22 6.18 0.93 -11.08
N LYS A 23 6.25 -0.20 -11.81
CA LYS A 23 5.80 -0.27 -13.21
C LYS A 23 4.35 0.17 -13.39
N LYS A 24 3.46 -0.27 -12.50
CA LYS A 24 2.03 0.09 -12.56
C LYS A 24 1.81 1.57 -12.30
N LEU A 25 2.44 2.13 -11.26
CA LEU A 25 2.25 3.52 -10.87
C LEU A 25 2.85 4.51 -11.87
N LEU A 26 3.94 4.13 -12.55
CA LEU A 26 4.60 4.97 -13.55
C LEU A 26 3.95 4.90 -14.94
N LEU A 27 2.84 4.17 -15.11
CA LEU A 27 2.08 4.21 -16.36
C LEU A 27 1.56 5.64 -16.63
N PRO A 28 1.58 6.13 -17.89
CA PRO A 28 1.23 7.51 -18.22
C PRO A 28 -0.19 7.93 -17.79
N GLU A 29 -1.12 7.00 -17.67
CA GLU A 29 -2.49 7.26 -17.22
C GLU A 29 -2.61 7.62 -15.74
N ASN A 30 -1.57 7.39 -14.94
CA ASN A 30 -1.59 7.70 -13.51
C ASN A 30 -1.03 9.10 -13.25
N GLU A 31 -1.70 9.84 -12.37
CA GLU A 31 -1.29 11.18 -11.96
C GLU A 31 -0.37 11.12 -10.72
N HIS A 32 0.30 12.24 -10.43
CA HIS A 32 1.02 12.43 -9.16
C HIS A 32 0.07 12.15 -7.98
N GLY A 33 0.54 11.39 -6.99
CA GLY A 33 -0.28 10.96 -5.86
C GLY A 33 -1.06 9.65 -6.08
N ALA A 34 -1.06 9.09 -7.29
CA ALA A 34 -1.58 7.73 -7.52
C ALA A 34 -0.89 6.73 -6.57
N PHE A 35 -1.66 5.80 -6.02
CA PHE A 35 -1.14 4.90 -4.99
C PHE A 35 -1.73 3.51 -5.05
N LEU A 36 -1.03 2.58 -4.41
CA LEU A 36 -1.54 1.25 -4.10
C LEU A 36 -0.97 0.72 -2.78
N ILE A 37 -1.69 -0.21 -2.18
CA ILE A 37 -1.23 -0.98 -1.02
C ILE A 37 -0.95 -2.41 -1.48
N ARG A 38 0.16 -2.97 -0.99
CA ARG A 38 0.61 -4.35 -1.28
C ARG A 38 1.15 -5.00 -0.01
N ASP A 39 1.26 -6.32 -0.03
CA ASP A 39 1.93 -7.08 1.02
C ASP A 39 3.42 -6.69 1.09
N SER A 40 3.96 -6.63 2.30
CA SER A 40 5.39 -6.40 2.51
C SER A 40 6.20 -7.62 2.08
N GLU A 41 7.20 -7.41 1.22
CA GLU A 41 8.16 -8.46 0.84
C GLU A 41 9.17 -8.79 1.95
N SER A 42 9.39 -7.85 2.87
CA SER A 42 10.46 -7.95 3.89
C SER A 42 10.03 -8.55 5.22
N ARG A 43 8.73 -8.51 5.53
CA ARG A 43 8.15 -9.11 6.75
C ARG A 43 6.72 -9.53 6.49
N HIS A 44 6.41 -10.71 6.99
CA HIS A 44 5.06 -11.27 7.02
C HIS A 44 4.10 -10.35 7.80
N ASN A 45 2.85 -10.24 7.36
CA ASN A 45 1.77 -9.43 7.95
C ASN A 45 1.93 -7.90 7.93
N ASP A 46 3.08 -7.36 7.50
CA ASP A 46 3.20 -5.93 7.22
C ASP A 46 2.68 -5.60 5.80
N TYR A 47 2.32 -4.34 5.57
CA TYR A 47 1.96 -3.83 4.26
C TYR A 47 2.96 -2.78 3.78
N SER A 48 2.90 -2.47 2.49
CA SER A 48 3.61 -1.34 1.87
C SER A 48 2.62 -0.47 1.11
N LEU A 49 2.62 0.82 1.41
CA LEU A 49 2.00 1.86 0.59
C LEU A 49 3.03 2.33 -0.44
N SER A 50 2.68 2.27 -1.72
CA SER A 50 3.50 2.80 -2.81
C SER A 50 2.76 3.97 -3.45
N VAL A 51 3.43 5.12 -3.60
CA VAL A 51 2.81 6.38 -4.07
C VAL A 51 3.67 6.97 -5.18
N ARG A 52 3.06 7.32 -6.31
CA ARG A 52 3.73 8.07 -7.38
C ARG A 52 4.03 9.48 -6.90
N ASP A 53 5.28 9.88 -7.05
CA ASP A 53 5.78 11.22 -6.73
C ASP A 53 6.56 11.75 -7.95
N GLY A 54 5.81 12.37 -8.86
CA GLY A 54 6.33 12.80 -10.17
C GLY A 54 6.70 11.60 -11.02
N ASP A 55 7.98 11.49 -11.38
CA ASP A 55 8.55 10.39 -12.17
C ASP A 55 9.15 9.27 -11.31
N THR A 56 8.95 9.34 -9.99
CA THR A 56 9.44 8.35 -9.03
C THR A 56 8.31 7.73 -8.23
N VAL A 57 8.61 6.68 -7.46
CA VAL A 57 7.66 6.05 -6.54
C VAL A 57 8.28 6.01 -5.14
N LYS A 58 7.55 6.57 -4.17
CA LYS A 58 7.87 6.49 -2.74
C LYS A 58 7.19 5.28 -2.12
N HIS A 59 7.92 4.58 -1.25
CA HIS A 59 7.41 3.40 -0.56
C HIS A 59 7.44 3.62 0.96
N TYR A 60 6.29 3.43 1.59
CA TYR A 60 6.10 3.56 3.02
C TYR A 60 5.69 2.22 3.60
N ARG A 61 6.38 1.80 4.66
CA ARG A 61 6.05 0.59 5.39
C ARG A 61 4.87 0.87 6.31
N ILE A 62 3.80 0.10 6.18
CA ILE A 62 2.67 0.09 7.12
C ILE A 62 2.86 -1.12 8.03
N ARG A 63 3.04 -0.88 9.32
CA ARG A 63 3.21 -1.92 10.34
C ARG A 63 1.95 -2.07 11.16
N GLN A 64 1.72 -3.28 11.65
CA GLN A 64 0.68 -3.57 12.64
C GLN A 64 1.16 -3.20 14.05
N LEU A 65 0.23 -2.73 14.88
CA LEU A 65 0.42 -2.63 16.33
C LEU A 65 -0.04 -3.95 16.96
N ASP A 66 0.58 -4.33 18.08
CA ASP A 66 0.25 -5.56 18.81
C ASP A 66 -1.20 -5.55 19.34
N GLU A 67 -1.72 -4.37 19.68
CA GLU A 67 -3.10 -4.16 20.17
C GLU A 67 -4.12 -3.93 19.03
N GLY A 68 -3.69 -4.08 17.77
CA GLY A 68 -4.50 -3.78 16.58
C GLY A 68 -4.29 -2.36 16.04
N GLY A 69 -4.63 -2.17 14.77
CA GLY A 69 -4.39 -0.91 14.05
C GLY A 69 -3.05 -0.88 13.31
N PHE A 70 -2.78 0.24 12.63
CA PHE A 70 -1.69 0.38 11.67
C PHE A 70 -0.95 1.71 11.81
N PHE A 71 0.36 1.71 11.55
CA PHE A 71 1.16 2.93 11.52
C PHE A 71 2.22 2.90 10.42
N ILE A 72 2.55 4.08 9.90
CA ILE A 72 3.70 4.30 8.99
C ILE A 72 4.87 4.93 9.76
N ALA A 73 4.59 5.89 10.65
CA ALA A 73 5.56 6.52 11.54
C ALA A 73 5.01 6.56 12.97
N ARG A 74 5.75 6.03 13.94
CA ARG A 74 5.28 5.87 15.34
C ARG A 74 4.96 7.17 16.07
N ARG A 75 5.37 8.34 15.53
CA ARG A 75 5.34 9.63 16.24
C ARG A 75 4.51 10.72 15.55
N THR A 76 3.79 10.38 14.48
CA THR A 76 2.96 11.35 13.76
C THR A 76 1.56 10.78 13.64
N THR A 77 0.62 11.38 14.37
CA THR A 77 -0.81 11.12 14.20
C THR A 77 -1.37 12.12 13.19
N PHE A 78 -2.20 11.63 12.27
CA PHE A 78 -3.00 12.50 11.42
C PHE A 78 -4.24 12.90 12.22
N ARG A 79 -4.49 14.20 12.38
CA ARG A 79 -5.71 14.75 12.98
C ARG A 79 -6.62 15.28 11.88
#